data_AF-A0A0G1FEI4-F1
#
_entry.id   AF-A0A0G1FEI4-F1
#
_cell.length_a   1.000
_cell.length_b   1.000
_cell.length_c   1.000
_cell.angle_alpha   90.00
_cell.angle_beta   90.00
_cell.angle_gamma   90.00
#
_symmetry.space_group_name_H-M   'P 1'
#
loop_
_entity.id
_entity.type
_entity.pdbx_description
1 polymer ?
#
loop_
_entity_poly.entity_id
_entity_poly.type
_entity_poly.pdbx_seq_one_letter_code
_entity_poly.pdbx_strand_id
1 'polypeptide(L)'
;MQNFLQAILALKNEKEALAFLRDVLTVEELMDASRRWQVAQMLSQDKTFREIEEKTNMSSATISRINYWLHHGMGGYQLMLKRFS
;
A
#
# COMPACT_ATOMS: atom_id res chain seq x y z
N MET A 1 -16.62 0.02 10.53
CA MET A 1 -15.37 -0.68 10.13
C MET A 1 -15.62 -2.16 9.81
N GLN A 2 -16.29 -2.93 10.66
CA GLN A 2 -16.53 -4.37 10.44
C GLN A 2 -17.23 -4.67 9.10
N ASN A 3 -18.31 -3.98 8.75
CA ASN A 3 -19.04 -4.18 7.50
C ASN A 3 -18.19 -3.86 6.25
N PHE A 4 -17.30 -2.87 6.33
CA PHE A 4 -16.43 -2.50 5.22
C PHE A 4 -15.33 -3.55 4.98
N LEU A 5 -14.73 -4.06 6.07
CA LEU A 5 -13.75 -5.16 5.96
C LEU A 5 -14.39 -6.44 5.43
N GLN A 6 -15.63 -6.74 5.82
CA GLN A 6 -16.39 -7.86 5.25
C GLN A 6 -16.62 -7.69 3.75
N ALA A 7 -16.94 -6.48 3.28
CA ALA A 7 -17.07 -6.19 1.85
C ALA A 7 -15.74 -6.39 1.10
N ILE A 8 -14.62 -5.91 1.64
CA ILE A 8 -13.28 -6.12 1.05
C ILE A 8 -12.96 -7.62 0.95
N LEU A 9 -13.24 -8.40 2.00
CA LEU A 9 -12.98 -9.85 2.02
C LEU A 9 -13.88 -10.63 1.05
N ALA A 10 -14.99 -10.07 0.60
CA ALA A 10 -15.92 -10.71 -0.34
C ALA A 10 -15.52 -10.52 -1.82
N LEU A 11 -14.56 -9.63 -2.13
CA LEU A 11 -14.07 -9.38 -3.49
C LEU A 11 -13.35 -10.63 -4.03
N LYS A 12 -13.66 -11.02 -5.27
CA LYS A 12 -13.17 -12.29 -5.86
C LYS A 12 -12.08 -12.10 -6.90
N ASN A 13 -11.98 -10.93 -7.50
CA ASN A 13 -11.05 -10.66 -8.60
C ASN A 13 -10.70 -9.17 -8.69
N GLU A 14 -9.68 -8.87 -9.49
CA GLU A 14 -9.15 -7.52 -9.68
C GLU A 14 -10.20 -6.55 -10.26
N LYS A 15 -11.06 -7.01 -11.17
CA LYS A 15 -12.11 -6.17 -11.76
C LYS A 15 -13.13 -5.72 -10.72
N GLU A 16 -13.58 -6.64 -9.86
CA GLU A 16 -14.46 -6.31 -8.72
C GLU A 16 -13.77 -5.35 -7.75
N ALA A 17 -12.52 -5.61 -7.40
CA ALA A 17 -11.76 -4.77 -6.49
C ALA A 17 -11.56 -3.35 -7.03
N LEU A 18 -11.21 -3.21 -8.31
CA LEU A 18 -11.04 -1.91 -8.95
C LEU A 18 -12.35 -1.13 -8.98
N ALA A 19 -13.45 -1.76 -9.41
CA ALA A 19 -14.76 -1.10 -9.45
C ALA A 19 -15.20 -0.63 -8.05
N PHE A 20 -15.17 -1.53 -7.07
CA PHE A 20 -15.59 -1.22 -5.71
C PHE A 20 -14.72 -0.15 -5.05
N LEU A 21 -13.40 -0.26 -5.15
CA LEU A 21 -12.50 0.72 -4.53
C LEU A 21 -12.52 2.08 -5.26
N ARG A 22 -12.82 2.12 -6.57
CA ARG A 22 -13.04 3.38 -7.31
C ARG A 22 -14.32 4.09 -6.90
N ASP A 23 -15.37 3.35 -6.53
CA ASP A 23 -16.61 3.93 -6.00
C ASP A 23 -16.43 4.47 -4.57
N VAL A 24 -15.61 3.80 -3.75
CA VAL A 24 -15.39 4.18 -2.35
C VAL A 24 -14.35 5.29 -2.18
N LEU A 25 -13.25 5.22 -2.93
CA LEU A 25 -12.12 6.14 -2.84
C LEU A 25 -12.12 7.09 -4.03
N THR A 26 -11.39 8.19 -3.95
CA THR A 26 -11.04 9.04 -5.11
C THR A 26 -9.87 8.44 -5.91
N VAL A 27 -9.64 8.95 -7.12
CA VAL A 27 -8.52 8.49 -7.96
C VAL A 27 -7.20 8.78 -7.24
N GLU A 28 -7.09 9.94 -6.62
CA GLU A 28 -5.89 10.37 -5.90
C GLU A 28 -5.63 9.47 -4.69
N GLU A 29 -6.66 9.11 -3.91
CA GLU A 29 -6.52 8.19 -2.77
C GLU A 29 -6.10 6.78 -3.18
N LEU A 30 -6.63 6.27 -4.30
CA LEU A 30 -6.19 4.99 -4.87
C LEU A 30 -4.73 5.02 -5.31
N MET A 31 -4.34 6.09 -6.01
CA MET A 31 -2.96 6.28 -6.44
C MET A 31 -2.01 6.42 -5.24
N ASP A 32 -2.44 7.10 -4.19
CA ASP A 32 -1.71 7.19 -2.93
C ASP A 32 -1.55 5.83 -2.25
N ALA A 33 -2.62 5.04 -2.15
CA ALA A 33 -2.56 3.70 -1.59
C ALA A 33 -1.60 2.80 -2.40
N SER A 34 -1.67 2.87 -3.73
CA SER A 34 -0.78 2.15 -4.65
C SER A 34 0.68 2.56 -4.47
N ARG A 35 0.98 3.86 -4.42
CA ARG A 35 2.34 4.37 -4.16
C ARG A 35 2.86 3.92 -2.80
N ARG A 36 2.04 3.91 -1.74
CA ARG A 36 2.46 3.42 -0.42
C ARG A 36 2.84 1.94 -0.45
N TRP A 37 2.10 1.14 -1.22
CA TRP A 37 2.44 -0.27 -1.45
C TRP A 37 3.78 -0.40 -2.19
N GLN A 38 3.98 0.38 -3.25
CA GLN A 38 5.25 0.40 -4.00
C GLN A 38 6.44 0.79 -3.10
N VAL A 39 6.29 1.80 -2.24
CA VAL A 39 7.31 2.18 -1.25
C VAL A 39 7.64 1.00 -0.33
N ALA A 40 6.63 0.31 0.21
CA ALA A 40 6.86 -0.85 1.08
C ALA A 40 7.61 -1.99 0.35
N GLN A 41 7.30 -2.24 -0.92
CA GLN A 41 8.04 -3.21 -1.75
C GLN A 41 9.50 -2.80 -1.94
N MET A 42 9.76 -1.53 -2.26
CA MET A 42 11.12 -1.03 -2.45
C MET A 42 11.94 -1.05 -1.14
N LEU A 43 11.33 -0.68 -0.01
CA LEU A 43 11.96 -0.78 1.31
C LEU A 43 12.32 -2.24 1.64
N SER A 44 11.47 -3.20 1.29
CA SER A 44 11.76 -4.64 1.50
C SER A 44 12.89 -5.18 0.61
N GLN A 45 13.29 -4.42 -0.41
CA GLN A 45 14.40 -4.72 -1.32
C GLN A 45 15.64 -3.88 -0.99
N ASP A 46 15.72 -3.32 0.22
CA ASP A 46 16.81 -2.48 0.73
C ASP A 46 17.12 -1.25 -0.16
N LYS A 47 16.11 -0.74 -0.87
CA LYS A 47 16.26 0.50 -1.67
C LYS A 47 16.44 1.71 -0.78
N THR A 48 17.33 2.61 -1.20
CA THR A 48 17.59 3.87 -0.50
C THR A 48 16.39 4.80 -0.60
N PHE A 49 16.24 5.71 0.37
CA PHE A 49 15.15 6.68 0.37
C PHE A 49 15.16 7.52 -0.91
N ARG A 50 16.34 7.91 -1.40
CA ARG A 50 16.48 8.65 -2.65
C ARG A 50 15.93 7.90 -3.86
N GLU A 51 16.27 6.62 -4.04
CA GLU A 51 15.72 5.81 -5.13
C GLU A 51 14.19 5.71 -5.04
N ILE A 52 13.67 5.62 -3.82
CA ILE A 52 12.21 5.56 -3.57
C ILE A 52 11.56 6.89 -3.92
N GLU A 53 12.10 8.03 -3.48
CA GLU A 53 11.59 9.36 -3.81
C GLU A 53 11.54 9.57 -5.34
N GLU A 54 12.64 9.25 -6.03
CA GLU A 54 12.75 9.37 -7.49
C GLU A 54 11.72 8.49 -8.23
N LYS A 55 11.40 7.32 -7.67
CA LYS A 55 10.48 6.36 -8.32
C LYS A 55 9.00 6.60 -8.00
N THR A 56 8.68 6.98 -6.76
CA THR A 56 7.30 7.04 -6.26
C THR A 56 6.79 8.47 -6.10
N ASN A 57 7.66 9.48 -6.22
CA ASN A 57 7.34 10.89 -5.98
C ASN A 57 6.74 11.15 -4.59
N MET A 58 7.07 10.30 -3.60
CA MET A 58 6.68 10.49 -2.20
C MET A 58 7.79 11.18 -1.44
N SER A 59 7.45 12.05 -0.50
CA SER A 59 8.44 12.74 0.32
C SER A 59 9.15 11.79 1.30
N SER A 60 10.40 12.09 1.66
CA SER A 60 11.16 11.41 2.73
C SER A 60 10.37 11.25 4.03
N ALA A 61 9.58 12.27 4.42
CA ALA A 61 8.73 12.20 5.61
C ALA A 61 7.62 11.14 5.47
N THR A 62 7.09 10.94 4.28
CA THR A 62 6.09 9.90 3.99
C THR A 62 6.72 8.52 3.92
N ILE A 63 7.88 8.40 3.26
CA ILE A 63 8.65 7.14 3.20
C ILE A 63 9.05 6.71 4.60
N SER A 64 9.52 7.63 5.45
CA SER A 64 9.86 7.36 6.85
C SER A 64 8.67 6.81 7.65
N ARG A 65 7.46 7.38 7.48
CA ARG A 65 6.24 6.85 8.10
C ARG A 65 5.92 5.44 7.61
N ILE A 66 6.02 5.18 6.31
CA ILE A 66 5.77 3.84 5.74
C ILE A 66 6.78 2.84 6.29
N ASN A 67 8.06 3.21 6.34
CA ASN A 67 9.12 2.38 6.91
C ASN A 67 8.85 2.04 8.38
N TYR A 68 8.42 3.02 9.17
CA TYR A 68 8.01 2.78 10.55
C TYR A 68 6.88 1.75 10.64
N TRP A 69 5.80 1.89 9.87
CA TRP A 69 4.68 0.93 9.87
C TRP A 69 5.06 -0.44 9.27
N LEU A 70 6.00 -0.48 8.33
CA LEU A 70 6.55 -1.70 7.77
C LEU A 70 7.34 -2.51 8.81
N HIS A 71 7.99 -1.88 9.79
CA HIS A 71 8.80 -2.59 10.78
C HIS A 71 8.12 -2.71 12.16
N HIS A 72 7.29 -1.75 12.54
CA HIS A 72 6.74 -1.60 13.89
C HIS A 72 5.21 -1.50 13.91
N GLY A 73 4.55 -1.70 12.76
CA GLY A 73 3.10 -1.65 12.63
C GLY A 73 2.40 -2.96 12.95
N MET A 74 1.16 -3.10 12.46
CA MET A 74 0.28 -4.25 12.69
C MET A 74 0.65 -5.52 11.87
N GLY A 75 1.81 -5.54 11.20
CA GLY A 75 2.25 -6.69 10.39
C GLY A 75 1.62 -6.80 8.99
N GLY A 76 0.73 -5.87 8.60
CA GLY A 76 -0.02 -5.95 7.35
C GLY A 76 0.84 -5.88 6.10
N TYR A 77 1.85 -4.99 6.08
CA TYR A 77 2.79 -4.93 4.97
C TYR A 77 3.61 -6.22 4.85
N GLN A 78 4.15 -6.73 5.96
CA GLN A 78 4.96 -7.94 5.98
C GLN A 78 4.16 -9.17 5.52
N LEU A 79 2.90 -9.29 5.93
CA LEU A 79 2.01 -10.35 5.48
C LEU A 79 1.82 -10.32 3.96
N MET A 80 1.54 -9.14 3.41
CA MET A 80 1.31 -8.99 1.97
C MET A 80 2.60 -9.12 1.17
N LEU A 81 3.71 -8.57 1.64
CA LEU A 81 5.02 -8.75 1.03
C LEU A 81 5.32 -10.25 0.94
N LYS A 82 5.18 -11.02 2.03
CA LYS A 82 5.39 -12.47 2.01
C LYS A 82 4.50 -13.23 0.99
N ARG A 83 3.29 -12.74 0.70
CA ARG A 83 2.38 -13.36 -0.28
C ARG A 83 2.72 -13.02 -1.73
N PHE A 84 3.38 -11.90 -1.96
CA PHE A 84 3.64 -11.34 -3.29
C PHE A 84 5.15 -11.15 -3.59
N SER A 85 6.04 -11.71 -2.76
CA SER A 85 7.49 -11.77 -2.98
C SER A 85 7.90 -13.08 -3.63
#